data_AF-A0A8B9IWM7-F1
#
_entry.id   AF-A0A8B9IWM7-F1
#
_cell.length_a   1.000
_cell.length_b   1.000
_cell.length_c   1.000
_cell.angle_alpha   90.00
_cell.angle_beta   90.00
_cell.angle_gamma   90.00
#
_symmetry.space_group_name_H-M   'P 1'
#
loop_
_entity.id
_entity.type
_entity.pdbx_description
1 polymer ?
#
loop_
_entity_poly.entity_id
_entity_poly.type
_entity_poly.pdbx_seq_one_letter_code
_entity_poly.pdbx_strand_id
1 'polypeptide(L)'
;MKQAEKFILFCHLMIVSILFKPTEAFSVRASLSLIYFDTTSNKSVSEHCVCGLYGLNSPLLSAQGLVGIPVSDNLQACDANTHFTVTKPPWIALIERGNCSFAEKIEVATRRGAAAAVIYNKLGKGNSTCLQMELTHTENVWQLIQSFCSAS
;
A
#
# COMPACT_ATOMS: atom_id res chain seq x y z
N MET A 1 4.28 0.78 -54.52
CA MET A 1 3.24 0.91 -53.46
C MET A 1 3.65 0.26 -52.15
N LYS A 2 4.12 -1.00 -52.13
CA LYS A 2 4.52 -1.73 -50.89
C LYS A 2 5.65 -1.10 -50.04
N GLN A 3 6.51 -0.27 -50.63
CA GLN A 3 7.65 0.36 -49.92
C GLN A 3 7.22 1.60 -49.13
N ALA A 4 6.26 2.38 -49.65
CA ALA A 4 5.76 3.59 -48.99
C ALA A 4 4.92 3.24 -47.76
N GLU A 5 4.12 2.17 -47.83
CA GLU A 5 3.32 1.69 -46.69
C GLU A 5 4.21 1.19 -45.53
N LYS A 6 5.32 0.51 -45.85
CA LYS A 6 6.32 0.11 -44.84
C LYS A 6 6.99 1.30 -44.18
N PHE A 7 7.27 2.36 -44.94
CA PHE A 7 7.87 3.58 -44.42
C PHE A 7 6.92 4.32 -43.49
N ILE A 8 5.64 4.43 -43.88
CA ILE A 8 4.58 5.02 -43.05
C ILE A 8 4.41 4.23 -41.75
N LEU A 9 4.36 2.89 -41.81
CA LEU A 9 4.26 2.03 -40.64
C LEU A 9 5.46 2.21 -39.69
N PHE A 10 6.67 2.33 -40.24
CA PHE A 10 7.89 2.58 -39.47
C PHE A 10 7.85 3.95 -38.78
N CYS A 11 7.41 5.00 -39.48
CA CYS A 11 7.22 6.32 -38.89
C CYS A 11 6.20 6.29 -37.74
N HIS A 12 5.09 5.58 -37.89
CA HIS A 12 4.10 5.42 -36.82
C HIS A 12 4.67 4.67 -35.60
N LEU A 13 5.41 3.59 -35.82
CA LEU A 13 6.06 2.83 -34.74
C LEU A 13 7.07 3.69 -33.97
N MET A 14 7.86 4.51 -34.68
CA MET A 14 8.79 5.45 -34.05
C MET A 14 8.05 6.54 -33.26
N ILE A 15 6.97 7.10 -33.79
CA ILE A 15 6.15 8.10 -33.11
C ILE A 15 5.52 7.52 -31.83
N VAL A 16 4.97 6.30 -31.89
CA VAL A 16 4.39 5.61 -30.72
C VAL A 16 5.44 5.38 -29.64
N SER A 17 6.66 5.00 -30.02
CA SER A 17 7.78 4.77 -29.08
C SER A 17 8.25 6.06 -28.40
N ILE A 18 8.15 7.21 -29.08
CA ILE A 18 8.50 8.53 -28.52
C ILE A 18 7.38 9.06 -27.60
N LEU A 19 6.12 8.76 -27.91
CA LEU A 19 4.95 9.13 -27.09
C LEU A 19 4.83 8.29 -25.82
N PHE A 20 5.24 7.02 -25.87
CA PHE A 20 5.36 6.16 -24.70
C PHE A 20 6.65 6.51 -23.93
N LYS A 21 6.61 7.58 -23.14
CA LYS A 21 7.64 7.80 -22.13
C LYS A 21 7.54 6.68 -21.09
N PRO A 22 8.63 5.92 -20.82
CA PRO A 22 8.62 4.99 -19.70
C PRO A 22 8.32 5.77 -18.43
N THR A 23 7.25 5.38 -17.73
CA THR A 23 6.95 5.93 -16.42
C THR A 23 7.97 5.33 -15.46
N GLU A 24 9.01 6.08 -15.13
CA GLU A 24 9.91 5.67 -14.05
C GLU A 24 9.11 5.70 -12.74
N ALA A 25 8.79 4.51 -12.22
CA ALA A 25 8.08 4.38 -10.96
C ALA A 25 9.04 4.72 -9.81
N PHE A 26 9.03 5.98 -9.36
CA PHE A 26 9.80 6.38 -8.19
C PHE A 26 9.12 5.86 -6.91
N SER A 27 9.79 4.95 -6.21
CA SER A 27 9.31 4.42 -4.94
C SER A 27 9.70 5.36 -3.79
N VAL A 28 8.71 5.91 -3.08
CA VAL A 28 8.95 6.77 -1.90
C VAL A 28 8.87 5.94 -0.62
N ARG A 29 9.88 6.05 0.24
CA ARG A 29 9.89 5.38 1.55
C ARG A 29 9.02 6.12 2.57
N ALA A 30 8.35 5.38 3.44
CA ALA A 30 7.57 5.96 4.53
C ALA A 30 8.39 6.06 5.82
N SER A 31 8.01 7.01 6.67
CA SER A 31 8.51 7.16 8.04
C SER A 31 7.40 6.74 8.99
N LEU A 32 7.63 5.71 9.80
CA LEU A 32 6.65 5.13 10.70
C LEU A 32 7.09 5.31 12.15
N SER A 33 6.16 5.77 12.98
CA SER A 33 6.30 5.84 14.44
C SER A 33 5.19 5.03 15.09
N LEU A 34 5.54 3.99 15.83
CA LEU A 34 4.61 3.14 16.56
C LEU A 34 4.77 3.36 18.06
N ILE A 35 3.66 3.55 18.77
CA ILE A 35 3.64 3.68 20.23
C ILE A 35 2.68 2.62 20.76
N TYR A 36 3.16 1.77 21.66
CA TYR A 36 2.36 0.72 22.28
C TYR A 36 2.74 0.53 23.75
N PHE A 37 1.85 -0.12 24.50
CA PHE A 37 2.09 -0.44 25.90
C PHE A 37 2.63 -1.87 26.02
N ASP A 38 3.86 -2.01 26.51
CA ASP A 38 4.45 -3.31 26.78
C ASP A 38 4.04 -3.77 28.19
N THR A 39 3.24 -4.82 28.25
CA THR A 39 2.75 -5.41 29.49
C THR A 39 3.84 -6.10 30.31
N THR A 40 4.96 -6.47 29.68
CA THR A 40 6.07 -7.16 30.35
C THR A 40 6.91 -6.17 31.15
N SER A 41 7.25 -5.03 30.54
CA SER A 41 8.00 -3.95 31.19
C SER A 41 7.12 -2.93 31.91
N ASN A 42 5.80 -3.02 31.76
CA ASN A 42 4.80 -2.09 32.29
C ASN A 42 5.08 -0.63 31.89
N LYS A 43 5.51 -0.43 30.63
CA LYS A 43 5.93 0.87 30.08
C LYS A 43 5.41 1.06 28.67
N SER A 44 5.23 2.31 28.27
CA SER A 44 5.02 2.67 26.88
C SER A 44 6.34 2.58 26.12
N VAL A 45 6.34 1.83 25.03
CA VAL A 45 7.46 1.72 24.09
C VAL A 45 7.12 2.54 22.85
N SER A 46 8.12 3.25 22.33
CA SER A 46 8.02 3.95 21.05
C SER A 46 9.08 3.39 20.11
N GLU A 47 8.66 2.99 18.92
CA GLU A 47 9.52 2.51 17.85
C GLU A 47 9.42 3.46 16.66
N HIS A 48 10.53 3.65 15.96
CA HIS A 48 10.59 4.45 14.75
C HIS A 48 11.37 3.73 13.67
N CYS A 49 10.88 3.77 12.44
CA CYS A 49 11.66 3.35 11.29
C CYS A 49 11.31 4.15 10.03
N VAL A 50 12.32 4.38 9.20
CA VAL A 50 12.09 4.69 7.78
C VAL A 50 11.99 3.34 7.09
N CYS A 51 10.77 2.88 6.96
CA CYS A 51 10.40 1.54 6.57
C CYS A 51 9.08 1.64 5.83
N GLY A 52 8.88 0.71 4.92
CA GLY A 52 7.75 0.77 4.02
C GLY A 52 7.89 1.59 2.77
N LEU A 53 6.89 1.47 1.91
CA LEU A 53 6.73 2.25 0.69
C LEU A 53 5.34 2.86 0.62
N TYR A 54 5.30 4.06 0.06
CA TYR A 54 4.06 4.66 -0.40
C TYR A 54 3.52 3.92 -1.61
N GLY A 55 2.19 3.82 -1.69
CA GLY A 55 1.52 3.39 -2.92
C GLY A 55 1.80 4.35 -4.08
N LEU A 56 1.82 3.84 -5.32
CA LEU A 56 2.14 4.64 -6.50
C LEU A 56 1.22 5.86 -6.65
N ASN A 57 -0.06 5.67 -6.33
CA ASN A 57 -1.10 6.72 -6.39
C ASN A 57 -1.46 7.27 -5.00
N SER A 58 -0.64 6.98 -3.99
CA SER A 58 -0.86 7.43 -2.64
C SER A 58 -0.46 8.91 -2.51
N PRO A 59 -1.24 9.75 -1.82
CA PRO A 59 -0.77 11.08 -1.44
C PRO A 59 0.45 10.96 -0.51
N LEU A 60 1.43 11.83 -0.70
CA LEU A 60 2.63 11.93 0.14
C LEU A 60 2.38 12.87 1.33
N LEU A 61 1.40 12.51 2.15
CA LEU A 61 1.01 13.26 3.36
C LEU A 61 1.40 12.46 4.61
N SER A 62 1.14 13.01 5.80
CA SER A 62 1.30 12.29 7.07
C SER A 62 -0.06 11.92 7.63
N ALA A 63 -0.17 10.73 8.23
CA ALA A 63 -1.37 10.27 8.93
C ALA A 63 -1.00 9.73 10.31
N GLN A 64 -1.86 9.94 11.30
CA GLN A 64 -1.70 9.47 12.67
C GLN A 64 -3.07 9.09 13.26
N GLY A 65 -3.10 8.06 14.09
CA GLY A 65 -4.30 7.64 14.78
C GLY A 65 -4.09 6.32 15.52
N LEU A 66 -5.14 5.87 16.22
CA LEU A 66 -5.15 4.52 16.80
C LEU A 66 -5.10 3.47 15.69
N VAL A 67 -4.45 2.34 15.96
CA VAL A 67 -4.38 1.23 15.00
C VAL A 67 -5.63 0.35 15.14
N GLY A 68 -6.38 0.22 14.06
CA GLY A 68 -7.53 -0.69 13.96
C GLY A 68 -7.20 -1.91 13.10
N ILE A 69 -7.61 -3.09 13.55
CA ILE A 69 -7.45 -4.36 12.81
C ILE A 69 -8.82 -4.91 12.38
N PRO A 70 -8.91 -5.63 11.25
CA PRO A 70 -10.13 -6.32 10.83
C PRO A 70 -10.69 -7.25 11.92
N VAL A 71 -12.00 -7.22 12.10
CA VAL A 71 -12.76 -8.14 12.96
C VAL A 71 -13.28 -9.28 12.09
N SER A 72 -12.40 -10.23 11.78
CA SER A 72 -12.70 -11.41 10.94
C SER A 72 -11.69 -12.54 11.19
N ASP A 73 -12.03 -13.75 10.72
CA ASP A 73 -11.15 -14.94 10.86
C ASP A 73 -9.78 -14.76 10.21
N ASN A 74 -9.69 -13.90 9.20
CA ASN A 74 -8.45 -13.46 8.58
C ASN A 74 -8.32 -11.94 8.69
N LEU A 75 -7.10 -11.41 8.69
CA LEU A 75 -6.86 -9.97 8.81
C LEU A 75 -6.77 -9.27 7.45
N GLN A 76 -7.36 -9.86 6.40
CA GLN A 76 -7.14 -9.42 5.02
C GLN A 76 -8.13 -8.36 4.53
N ALA A 77 -9.23 -8.10 5.24
CA ALA A 77 -10.25 -7.12 4.86
C ALA A 77 -10.77 -7.25 3.41
N CYS A 78 -10.93 -8.49 2.93
CA CYS A 78 -11.42 -8.74 1.57
C CYS A 78 -12.95 -8.69 1.45
N ASP A 79 -13.68 -8.77 2.57
CA ASP A 79 -15.13 -8.59 2.58
C ASP A 79 -15.48 -7.10 2.69
N ALA A 80 -16.35 -6.61 1.81
CA ALA A 80 -16.85 -5.22 1.83
C ALA A 80 -17.54 -4.83 3.16
N ASN A 81 -18.02 -5.83 3.92
CA ASN A 81 -18.67 -5.69 5.22
C ASN A 81 -17.71 -5.83 6.40
N THR A 82 -16.39 -6.01 6.15
CA THR A 82 -15.39 -6.08 7.23
C THR A 82 -15.51 -4.86 8.16
N HIS A 83 -15.55 -5.14 9.46
CA HIS A 83 -15.48 -4.11 10.51
C HIS A 83 -14.07 -4.07 11.11
N PHE A 84 -13.75 -2.98 11.80
CA PHE A 84 -12.46 -2.81 12.47
C PHE A 84 -12.65 -2.62 13.97
N THR A 85 -11.61 -2.95 14.73
CA THR A 85 -11.60 -2.80 16.20
C THR A 85 -11.71 -1.34 16.66
N VAL A 86 -11.40 -0.38 15.79
CA VAL A 86 -11.49 1.05 16.06
C VAL A 86 -12.55 1.68 15.18
N THR A 87 -13.41 2.50 15.78
CA THR A 87 -14.49 3.22 15.09
C THR A 87 -14.40 4.73 15.23
N LYS A 88 -13.49 5.24 16.07
CA LYS A 88 -13.32 6.68 16.34
C LYS A 88 -12.15 7.24 15.53
N PRO A 89 -12.37 8.20 14.61
CA PRO A 89 -11.30 8.88 13.89
C PRO A 89 -10.53 9.89 14.77
N PRO A 90 -9.26 10.21 14.42
CA PRO A 90 -8.49 9.59 13.35
C PRO A 90 -7.92 8.23 13.77
N TRP A 91 -7.95 7.26 12.86
CA TRP A 91 -7.41 5.91 13.07
C TRP A 91 -6.79 5.37 11.79
N ILE A 92 -5.91 4.38 11.92
CA ILE A 92 -5.14 3.78 10.83
C ILE A 92 -5.53 2.30 10.73
N ALA A 93 -5.91 1.86 9.54
CA ALA A 93 -6.24 0.47 9.30
C ALA A 93 -4.97 -0.36 9.09
N LEU A 94 -4.78 -1.43 9.86
CA LEU A 94 -3.69 -2.38 9.68
C LEU A 94 -4.24 -3.68 9.07
N ILE A 95 -3.86 -3.97 7.82
CA ILE A 95 -4.45 -5.04 7.01
C ILE A 95 -3.36 -5.99 6.51
N GLU A 96 -3.62 -7.29 6.62
CA GLU A 96 -2.74 -8.33 6.10
C GLU A 96 -2.84 -8.42 4.57
N ARG A 97 -1.70 -8.53 3.89
CA ARG A 97 -1.67 -8.90 2.46
C ARG A 97 -2.31 -10.27 2.26
N GLY A 98 -3.06 -10.41 1.18
CA GLY A 98 -3.89 -11.58 0.98
C GLY A 98 -4.38 -11.73 -0.44
N ASN A 99 -5.55 -12.35 -0.57
CA ASN A 99 -6.07 -12.82 -1.85
C ASN A 99 -6.84 -11.75 -2.64
N CYS A 100 -7.27 -10.68 -1.98
CA CYS A 100 -7.84 -9.50 -2.63
C CYS A 100 -6.77 -8.44 -2.91
N SER A 101 -7.06 -7.57 -3.86
CA SER A 101 -6.20 -6.46 -4.27
C SER A 101 -5.96 -5.45 -3.13
N PHE A 102 -4.89 -4.69 -3.24
CA PHE A 102 -4.66 -3.57 -2.33
C PHE A 102 -5.78 -2.51 -2.43
N ALA A 103 -6.36 -2.28 -3.61
CA ALA A 103 -7.46 -1.34 -3.82
C ALA A 103 -8.68 -1.73 -2.99
N GLU A 104 -9.10 -3.00 -3.07
CA GLU A 104 -10.25 -3.50 -2.29
C GLU A 104 -10.03 -3.31 -0.79
N LYS A 105 -8.82 -3.61 -0.30
CA LYS A 105 -8.46 -3.42 1.13
C LYS A 105 -8.55 -1.96 1.55
N ILE A 106 -7.98 -1.06 0.75
CA ILE A 106 -7.99 0.38 1.01
C ILE A 106 -9.43 0.90 0.98
N GLU A 107 -10.22 0.47 -0.01
CA GLU A 107 -11.61 0.89 -0.12
C GLU A 107 -12.42 0.50 1.12
N VAL A 108 -12.24 -0.71 1.62
CA VAL A 108 -12.87 -1.17 2.87
C VAL A 108 -12.45 -0.29 4.05
N ALA A 109 -11.16 0.03 4.19
CA ALA A 109 -10.68 0.93 5.25
C ALA A 109 -11.25 2.35 5.12
N THR A 110 -11.26 2.92 3.92
CA THR A 110 -11.79 4.25 3.62
C THR A 110 -13.29 4.33 3.92
N ARG A 111 -14.08 3.31 3.52
CA ARG A 111 -15.51 3.23 3.84
C ARG A 111 -15.81 3.15 5.33
N ARG A 112 -14.80 2.80 6.16
CA ARG A 112 -14.89 2.78 7.63
C ARG A 112 -14.28 4.02 8.28
N GLY A 113 -13.85 5.00 7.49
CA GLY A 113 -13.32 6.27 7.97
C GLY A 113 -11.88 6.21 8.48
N ALA A 114 -11.08 5.24 8.02
CA ALA A 114 -9.65 5.22 8.30
C ALA A 114 -8.96 6.42 7.64
N ALA A 115 -7.99 7.03 8.33
CA ALA A 115 -7.16 8.11 7.80
C ALA A 115 -6.07 7.60 6.85
N ALA A 116 -5.61 6.36 7.06
CA ALA A 116 -4.68 5.67 6.16
C ALA A 116 -4.83 4.15 6.31
N ALA A 117 -4.31 3.41 5.33
CA ALA A 117 -4.21 1.96 5.37
C ALA A 117 -2.75 1.50 5.30
N VAL A 118 -2.37 0.66 6.25
CA VAL A 118 -1.08 -0.01 6.33
C VAL A 118 -1.27 -1.47 5.95
N ILE A 119 -0.67 -1.87 4.83
CA ILE A 119 -0.76 -3.25 4.34
C ILE A 119 0.57 -3.95 4.58
N TYR A 120 0.56 -4.96 5.46
CA TYR A 120 1.76 -5.70 5.84
C TYR A 120 1.78 -7.08 5.20
N ASN A 121 2.97 -7.59 4.90
CA ASN A 121 3.15 -8.95 4.43
C ASN A 121 3.17 -9.90 5.64
N LYS A 122 2.47 -11.04 5.56
CA LYS A 122 2.65 -12.14 6.52
C LYS A 122 4.07 -12.69 6.40
N LEU A 123 4.74 -12.90 7.53
CA LEU A 123 6.04 -13.59 7.54
C LEU A 123 5.85 -15.03 7.02
N GLY A 124 6.44 -15.34 5.86
CA GLY A 124 6.62 -16.71 5.42
C GLY A 124 7.73 -17.39 6.23
N LYS A 125 7.67 -18.72 6.38
CA LYS A 125 8.85 -19.51 6.77
C LYS A 125 9.91 -19.38 5.67
N GLY A 126 10.78 -18.38 5.74
CA GLY A 126 11.88 -18.20 4.79
C GLY A 126 12.44 -16.79 4.81
N ASN A 127 13.74 -16.71 5.09
CA ASN A 127 14.50 -15.46 5.17
C ASN A 127 14.37 -14.65 3.86
N SER A 128 13.83 -13.44 4.01
CA SER A 128 13.92 -12.26 3.14
C SER A 128 13.80 -12.47 1.62
N THR A 129 12.68 -12.06 1.03
CA THR A 129 12.71 -11.45 -0.31
C THR A 129 11.54 -10.49 -0.51
N CYS A 130 11.88 -9.20 -0.58
CA CYS A 130 11.03 -8.09 -0.96
C CYS A 130 10.73 -8.19 -2.45
N LEU A 131 9.48 -8.44 -2.87
CA LEU A 131 9.06 -8.28 -4.27
C LEU A 131 7.61 -7.82 -4.43
N GLN A 132 7.54 -6.73 -5.18
CA GLN A 132 6.60 -6.35 -6.24
C GLN A 132 5.16 -5.91 -5.91
N MET A 133 4.91 -4.75 -6.52
CA MET A 133 3.79 -3.85 -6.48
C MET A 133 3.01 -4.06 -7.79
N GLU A 134 1.71 -4.28 -7.68
CA GLU A 134 0.78 -4.18 -8.81
C GLU A 134 -0.52 -3.61 -8.24
N LEU A 135 -0.93 -2.44 -8.74
CA LEU A 135 -2.28 -1.95 -8.58
C LEU A 135 -2.71 -1.29 -9.88
N THR A 136 -3.76 -1.84 -10.48
CA THR A 136 -4.48 -1.24 -11.59
C THR A 136 -5.56 -0.30 -11.06
N HIS A 137 -5.52 0.92 -11.59
CA HIS A 137 -6.58 1.93 -11.70
C HIS A 137 -7.76 1.85 -10.72
N THR A 138 -7.68 2.64 -9.64
CA THR A 138 -8.86 3.29 -9.03
C THR A 138 -8.50 4.73 -8.72
N GLU A 139 -9.14 5.65 -9.44
CA GLU A 139 -9.13 7.08 -9.11
C GLU A 139 -9.87 7.27 -7.79
N ASN A 140 -9.11 7.40 -6.70
CA ASN A 140 -9.44 8.16 -5.49
C ASN A 140 -8.24 8.06 -4.53
N VAL A 141 -7.60 9.21 -4.32
CA VAL A 141 -6.31 9.45 -3.65
C VAL A 141 -6.36 9.07 -2.17
N TRP A 142 -5.74 7.97 -1.72
CA TRP A 142 -5.59 7.66 -0.28
C TRP A 142 -4.29 6.94 0.08
N GLN A 143 -3.87 7.17 1.33
CA GLN A 143 -2.53 6.91 1.85
C GLN A 143 -2.25 5.42 2.05
N LEU A 144 -1.40 4.85 1.20
CA LEU A 144 -0.80 3.53 1.37
C LEU A 144 0.53 3.71 2.07
N ILE A 145 0.67 3.21 3.29
CA ILE A 145 1.98 3.03 3.91
C ILE A 145 2.15 1.54 4.14
N GLN A 146 2.80 0.80 3.25
CA GLN A 146 3.14 -0.60 3.56
C GLN A 146 4.19 -0.56 4.67
N SER A 147 4.02 -1.15 5.85
CA SER A 147 5.11 -1.18 6.84
C SER A 147 6.08 -2.35 6.53
N PHE A 148 7.40 -2.08 6.56
CA PHE A 148 8.42 -3.14 6.62
C PHE A 148 8.83 -3.31 8.08
N CYS A 149 8.35 -4.34 8.77
CA CYS A 149 8.93 -4.72 10.06
C CYS A 149 10.33 -5.28 9.81
N SER A 150 11.34 -4.55 10.26
CA SER A 150 12.69 -5.10 10.49
C SER A 150 12.71 -5.74 11.87
N ALA A 151 13.25 -6.95 11.98
CA ALA A 151 13.82 -7.46 13.22
C ALA A 151 15.26 -7.91 12.91
N SER A 152 16.16 -7.60 13.83
CA SER A 152 17.62 -7.78 13.79
C SER A 152 18.10 -9.17 13.40
#